data_AF-A0A354V7P0-F1
#
_entry.id   AF-A0A354V7P0-F1
#
_cell.length_a   1.000
_cell.length_b   1.000
_cell.length_c   1.000
_cell.angle_alpha   90.00
_cell.angle_beta   90.00
_cell.angle_gamma   90.00
#
_symmetry.space_group_name_H-M   'P 1'
#
loop_
_entity.id
_entity.type
_entity.pdbx_description
1 polymer ?
#
loop_
_entity_poly.entity_id
_entity_poly.type
_entity_poly.pdbx_seq_one_letter_code
_entity_poly.pdbx_strand_id
1 'polypeptide(L)' 'MNAASPERTIPKVLLADIGGTNARFALLARGTVSPIVHMAVRDYGSFGEALAAYFAGIPEAGTI' A
#
# COMPACT_ATOMS: atom_id res chain seq x y z
N MET A 1 -8.15 -38.16 -8.74
CA MET A 1 -8.82 -36.93 -8.28
C MET A 1 -7.72 -36.04 -7.69
N ASN A 2 -7.18 -35.09 -8.46
CA ASN A 2 -6.18 -34.14 -7.94
C ASN A 2 -6.92 -32.92 -7.46
N ALA A 3 -6.99 -32.73 -6.13
CA ALA A 3 -7.39 -31.45 -5.58
C ALA A 3 -6.36 -30.41 -5.99
N ALA A 4 -6.79 -29.37 -6.72
CA ALA A 4 -5.95 -28.21 -6.98
C ALA A 4 -5.43 -27.71 -5.63
N SER A 5 -4.11 -27.59 -5.47
CA SER A 5 -3.52 -26.94 -4.31
C SER A 5 -4.15 -25.54 -4.20
N PRO A 6 -4.51 -25.06 -2.99
CA PRO A 6 -5.06 -23.72 -2.85
C PRO A 6 -4.07 -22.75 -3.50
N GLU A 7 -4.56 -21.88 -4.40
CA GLU A 7 -3.75 -20.78 -4.91
C GLU A 7 -3.09 -20.12 -3.72
N ARG A 8 -1.76 -20.14 -3.68
CA ARG A 8 -1.03 -19.55 -2.57
C ARG A 8 -1.28 -18.05 -2.66
N THR A 9 -2.19 -17.52 -1.83
CA THR A 9 -2.46 -16.08 -1.76
C THR A 9 -1.15 -15.37 -1.46
N ILE A 10 -0.60 -14.69 -2.46
CA ILE A 10 0.62 -13.91 -2.28
C ILE A 10 0.22 -12.67 -1.48
N PRO A 11 0.73 -12.48 -0.25
CA PRO A 11 0.33 -11.37 0.58
C PRO A 11 0.70 -10.04 -0.10
N LYS A 12 -0.21 -9.07 -0.05
CA LYS A 12 0.08 -7.69 -0.39
C LYS A 12 0.79 -7.05 0.82
N VAL A 13 1.87 -6.35 0.56
CA VAL A 13 2.66 -5.67 1.60
C VAL A 13 2.57 -4.17 1.37
N LEU A 14 2.27 -3.41 2.43
CA LEU A 14 2.41 -1.97 2.42
C LEU A 14 3.87 -1.61 2.68
N LEU A 15 4.47 -0.86 1.77
CA LEU A 15 5.77 -0.23 1.94
C LEU A 15 5.56 1.20 2.39
N ALA A 16 6.32 1.62 3.42
CA ALA A 16 6.25 2.97 3.98
C ALA A 16 7.66 3.49 4.25
N ASP A 17 7.97 4.66 3.68
CA ASP A 17 9.17 5.46 3.97
C ASP A 17 8.71 6.75 4.65
N ILE A 18 8.95 6.86 5.96
CA ILE A 18 8.41 7.91 6.82
C ILE A 18 9.55 8.81 7.29
N GLY A 19 9.57 10.04 6.78
CA GLY A 19 10.44 11.12 7.25
C GLY A 19 9.68 12.13 8.12
N GLY A 20 10.39 13.13 8.64
CA GLY A 20 9.79 14.20 9.45
C GLY A 20 8.97 15.22 8.67
N THR A 21 9.17 15.32 7.35
CA THR A 21 8.50 16.30 6.49
C THR A 21 7.61 15.64 5.45
N ASN A 22 7.97 14.44 5.00
CA ASN A 22 7.27 13.72 3.94
C ASN A 22 7.12 12.25 4.34
N ALA A 23 6.02 11.65 3.91
CA ALA A 23 5.77 10.22 3.94
C ALA A 23 5.56 9.72 2.51
N ARG A 24 6.00 8.49 2.24
CA ARG A 24 5.79 7.81 0.97
C ARG A 24 5.18 6.44 1.21
N PHE A 25 4.19 6.09 0.41
CA PHE A 25 3.52 4.80 0.47
C PHE A 25 3.44 4.13 -0.90
N ALA A 26 3.55 2.80 -0.91
CA ALA A 26 3.30 1.96 -2.07
C ALA A 26 2.84 0.56 -1.64
N LEU A 27 2.14 -0.15 -2.52
CA LEU A 27 1.83 -1.57 -2.33
C LEU A 27 2.81 -2.44 -3.13
N LEU A 28 3.38 -3.44 -2.48
CA LEU A 28 4.07 -4.55 -3.14
C LEU A 28 3.11 -5.74 -3.24
N ALA A 29 2.86 -6.21 -4.45
CA ALA A 29 2.12 -7.45 -4.68
C ALA A 29 2.70 -8.19 -5.88
N ARG A 30 2.82 -9.51 -5.78
CA ARG A 30 3.32 -10.37 -6.87
C ARG A 30 4.63 -9.86 -7.49
N GLY A 31 5.52 -9.30 -6.67
CA GLY A 31 6.82 -8.75 -7.10
C GLY A 31 6.76 -7.36 -7.77
N THR A 32 5.56 -6.78 -7.91
CA THR A 32 5.36 -5.45 -8.52
C THR A 32 5.05 -4.43 -7.43
N VAL A 33 5.68 -3.25 -7.53
CA VAL A 33 5.44 -2.11 -6.65
C VAL A 33 4.51 -1.13 -7.37
N SER A 34 3.43 -0.74 -6.70
CA SER A 34 2.49 0.27 -7.21
C SER A 34 3.16 1.64 -7.36
N PRO A 35 2.50 2.61 -8.04
CA PRO A 35 2.95 4.00 -7.98
C PRO A 35 3.14 4.48 -6.54
N ILE A 36 4.21 5.25 -6.31
CA ILE A 36 4.54 5.80 -5.00
C ILE A 36 3.71 7.07 -4.78
N VAL A 37 2.91 7.08 -3.72
CA VAL A 37 2.18 8.27 -3.30
C VAL A 37 3.03 9.05 -2.30
N HIS A 38 3.30 10.32 -2.63
CA HIS A 38 4.01 11.26 -1.78
C HIS A 38 3.03 12.12 -0.99
N MET A 39 3.27 12.27 0.31
CA MET A 39 2.38 12.97 1.23
C MET A 39 3.21 13.90 2.11
N ALA A 40 2.77 15.14 2.30
CA ALA A 40 3.41 16.04 3.25
C ALA A 40 2.92 15.71 4.67
N VAL A 41 3.85 15.48 5.61
CA VAL A 41 3.52 15.09 6.99
C VAL A 41 2.70 16.16 7.69
N ARG A 42 2.94 17.44 7.37
CA ARG A 42 2.22 18.57 7.97
C ARG A 42 0.71 18.56 7.71
N ASP A 43 0.26 17.82 6.70
CA ASP A 43 -1.15 17.76 6.30
C ASP A 43 -1.94 16.74 7.14
N TYR A 44 -1.26 15.98 8.01
CA TYR A 44 -1.85 14.91 8.82
C TYR A 44 -1.40 15.04 10.29
N GLY A 45 -2.36 14.96 11.21
CA GLY A 45 -2.09 15.05 12.66
C GLY A 45 -1.49 13.77 13.24
N SER A 46 -1.53 12.66 12.50
CA SER A 46 -0.94 11.39 12.90
C SER A 46 -0.56 10.51 11.71
N PHE A 47 0.28 9.50 11.96
CA PHE A 47 0.55 8.44 10.99
C PHE A 47 -0.71 7.71 10.55
N GLY A 48 -1.65 7.46 11.48
CA GLY A 48 -2.91 6.77 11.17
C GLY A 48 -3.79 7.55 10.19
N GLU A 49 -3.82 8.87 10.31
CA GLU A 49 -4.53 9.74 9.37
C GLU A 49 -3.90 9.73 7.97
N ALA A 50 -2.57 9.82 7.89
CA ALA A 50 -1.87 9.70 6.61
C ALA A 50 -2.11 8.32 5.96
N LEU A 51 -2.11 7.26 6.76
CA LEU A 51 -2.36 5.91 6.27
C LEU A 51 -3.79 5.72 5.77
N ALA A 52 -4.78 6.24 6.49
CA ALA A 52 -6.17 6.23 6.07
C ALA A 52 -6.37 7.01 4.76
N ALA A 53 -5.75 8.17 4.64
CA ALA A 53 -5.79 8.98 3.42
C ALA A 53 -5.15 8.27 2.22
N TYR A 54 -4.02 7.57 2.42
CA TYR A 54 -3.43 6.72 1.39
C TYR A 54 -4.40 5.62 0.94
N PHE A 55 -5.01 4.89 1.87
CA PHE A 55 -5.95 3.81 1.54
C PHE A 55 -7.26 4.31 0.92
N ALA A 56 -7.70 5.53 1.23
CA ALA A 56 -8.87 6.13 0.56
C ALA A 56 -8.59 6.51 -0.90
N GLY A 57 -7.31 6.74 -1.24
CA GLY A 57 -6.88 7.13 -2.59
C GLY A 57 -6.51 5.96 -3.51
N ILE A 58 -6.42 4.72 -3.01
CA ILE A 58 -6.19 3.56 -3.86
C ILE A 58 -7.51 3.17 -4.56
N PRO A 59 -7.56 3.11 -5.91
CA PRO A 59 -8.71 2.53 -6.59
C PRO A 59 -8.87 1.07 -6.16
N GLU A 60 -10.13 0.61 -5.99
CA GLU A 60 -10.41 -0.78 -5.62
C GLU A 60 -9.65 -1.76 -6.52
N ALA A 61 -9.18 -2.85 -5.91
CA ALA A 61 -8.22 -3.79 -6.47
C ALA A 61 -8.62 -4.34 -7.85
N GLY A 62 -8.21 -3.66 -8.90
CA GLY A 62 -8.36 -4.09 -10.29
C GLY A 62 -7.12 -3.85 -11.16
N THR A 63 -6.15 -3.04 -10.73
CA THR A 63 -4.94 -2.80 -11.53
C THR A 63 -3.78 -2.41 -10.60
N ILE A 64 -2.90 -3.37 -10.34
CA ILE A 64 -1.52 -3.17 -9.90
C ILE A 64 -0.62 -3.93 -10.87
#